data_AF-A0A9P6DJZ8-F1
#
_entry.id   AF-A0A9P6DJZ8-F1
#
_cell.length_a   1.000
_cell.length_b   1.000
_cell.length_c   1.000
_cell.angle_alpha   90.00
_cell.angle_beta   90.00
_cell.angle_gamma   90.00
#
_symmetry.space_group_name_H-M   'P 1'
#
loop_
_entity.id
_entity.type
_entity.pdbx_description
1 polymer ?
#
loop_
_entity_poly.entity_id
_entity_poly.type
_entity_poly.pdbx_seq_one_letter_code
_entity_poly.pdbx_strand_id
1 'polypeptide(L)'
;MKDMHNDNDPQFRRDVTMYRQLACSWIAREREARRTQLHIGAAQYSGDPLPRAFPFGHFTMTETIRWQDGVRRHNHQATLVFRGLPNVTNGTGWAPFVWQLYSGKQSTCVDRILVHNTRVGEVILGHVELDARLFFDPEPLLSWDADFVLESMMQSLSQGRQLRVSSRIEEGFPRNVQVFEIRTFDNGLLRELGRRYIHKRVCSACHRALPPTGPQQCLYH
;
A
#
# COMPACT_ATOMS: atom_id res chain seq x y z
N MET A 1 24.52 -20.87 14.06
CA MET A 1 23.40 -21.58 13.41
C MET A 1 22.36 -20.53 13.05
N LYS A 2 22.14 -20.28 11.75
CA LYS A 2 21.11 -19.35 11.28
C LYS A 2 19.79 -20.12 11.25
N ASP A 3 18.86 -19.76 12.12
CA ASP A 3 17.47 -20.22 12.00
C ASP A 3 16.89 -19.65 10.71
N MET A 4 16.95 -20.43 9.63
CA MET A 4 16.07 -20.22 8.49
C MET A 4 14.65 -20.25 9.05
N HIS A 5 13.97 -19.09 9.04
CA HIS A 5 12.55 -19.00 9.34
C HIS A 5 11.82 -20.00 8.44
N ASN A 6 11.30 -21.06 9.04
CA ASN A 6 10.49 -22.02 8.32
C ASN A 6 9.07 -21.45 8.25
N ASP A 7 8.71 -20.84 7.13
CA ASP A 7 7.37 -20.28 6.88
C ASP A 7 6.24 -21.32 7.00
N ASN A 8 6.59 -22.61 7.12
CA ASN A 8 5.67 -23.72 7.37
C ASN A 8 5.50 -24.07 8.87
N ASP A 9 6.18 -23.39 9.79
CA ASP A 9 5.95 -23.57 11.23
C ASP A 9 4.51 -23.12 11.60
N PRO A 10 3.66 -24.02 12.12
CA PRO A 10 2.29 -23.68 12.55
C PRO A 10 2.26 -22.55 13.60
N GLN A 11 3.26 -22.46 14.47
CA GLN A 11 3.35 -21.41 15.47
C GLN A 11 3.64 -20.05 14.83
N PHE A 12 4.60 -20.01 13.89
CA PHE A 12 4.89 -18.80 13.13
C PHE A 12 3.66 -18.28 12.37
N ARG A 13 2.89 -19.18 11.74
CA ARG A 13 1.65 -18.79 11.03
C ARG A 13 0.58 -18.22 11.96
N ARG A 14 0.44 -18.78 13.17
CA ARG A 14 -0.46 -18.25 14.21
C ARG A 14 0.00 -16.88 14.68
N ASP A 15 1.29 -16.72 14.95
CA ASP A 15 1.87 -15.47 15.41
C ASP A 15 1.71 -14.36 14.36
N VAL A 16 1.96 -14.65 13.06
CA VAL A 16 1.74 -13.70 11.96
C VAL A 16 0.26 -13.32 11.84
N THR A 17 -0.66 -14.27 12.02
CA THR A 17 -2.11 -14.01 11.96
C THR A 17 -2.55 -13.10 13.11
N MET A 18 -2.15 -13.41 14.34
CA MET A 18 -2.41 -12.58 15.53
C MET A 18 -1.83 -11.18 15.32
N TYR A 19 -0.61 -11.10 14.80
CA TYR A 19 0.07 -9.86 14.60
C TYR A 19 -0.59 -8.99 13.51
N ARG A 20 -1.12 -9.58 12.43
CA ARG A 20 -1.96 -8.88 11.45
C ARG A 20 -3.24 -8.33 12.07
N GLN A 21 -3.89 -9.08 12.97
CA GLN A 21 -5.10 -8.62 13.66
C GLN A 21 -4.81 -7.41 14.57
N LEU A 22 -3.74 -7.48 15.36
CA LEU A 22 -3.32 -6.38 16.23
C LEU A 22 -2.89 -5.14 15.43
N ALA A 23 -2.17 -5.34 14.33
CA ALA A 23 -1.82 -4.30 13.39
C ALA A 23 -3.07 -3.67 12.74
N CYS A 24 -4.06 -4.48 12.35
CA CYS A 24 -5.32 -3.98 11.78
C CYS A 24 -6.07 -3.09 12.79
N SER A 25 -6.14 -3.53 14.06
CA SER A 25 -6.71 -2.73 15.15
C SER A 25 -5.97 -1.41 15.36
N TRP A 26 -4.64 -1.39 15.21
CA TRP A 26 -3.87 -0.15 15.27
C TRP A 26 -4.21 0.79 14.09
N ILE A 27 -4.17 0.29 12.85
CA ILE A 27 -4.52 1.08 11.67
C ILE A 27 -5.96 1.63 11.76
N ALA A 28 -6.89 0.85 12.30
CA ALA A 28 -8.27 1.31 12.54
C ALA A 28 -8.34 2.49 13.52
N ARG A 29 -7.54 2.47 14.60
CA ARG A 29 -7.45 3.60 15.55
C ARG A 29 -6.85 4.84 14.89
N GLU A 30 -5.81 4.68 14.07
CA GLU A 30 -5.21 5.80 13.31
C GLU A 30 -6.21 6.44 12.35
N ARG A 31 -6.98 5.61 11.63
CA ARG A 31 -8.04 6.07 10.72
C ARG A 31 -9.11 6.86 11.47
N GLU A 32 -9.57 6.34 12.62
CA GLU A 32 -10.60 6.99 13.43
C GLU A 32 -10.10 8.29 14.04
N ALA A 33 -8.88 8.30 14.62
CA ALA A 33 -8.28 9.50 15.17
C ALA A 33 -8.17 10.61 14.11
N ARG A 34 -7.79 10.27 12.87
CA ARG A 34 -7.74 11.21 11.75
C ARG A 34 -9.12 11.76 11.40
N ARG A 35 -10.14 10.89 11.30
CA ARG A 35 -11.52 11.31 11.03
C ARG A 35 -11.96 12.29 12.10
N THR A 36 -11.77 11.98 13.37
CA THR A 36 -12.18 12.87 14.47
C THR A 36 -11.43 14.20 14.47
N GLN A 37 -10.14 14.21 14.15
CA GLN A 37 -9.36 15.45 14.01
C GLN A 37 -9.89 16.37 12.90
N LEU A 38 -10.30 15.80 11.76
CA LEU A 38 -10.90 16.53 10.65
C LEU A 38 -12.28 17.10 11.01
N HIS A 39 -13.06 16.38 11.83
CA HIS A 39 -14.41 16.80 12.21
C HIS A 39 -14.45 17.81 13.36
N ILE A 40 -13.58 17.68 14.37
CA ILE A 40 -13.65 18.46 15.61
C ILE A 40 -12.71 19.69 15.59
N GLY A 41 -11.79 19.76 14.63
CA GLY A 41 -10.82 20.85 14.55
C GLY A 41 -9.76 20.75 15.66
N ALA A 42 -8.76 19.90 15.44
CA ALA A 42 -7.41 19.86 16.04
C ALA A 42 -7.18 19.99 17.57
N ALA A 43 -8.16 20.28 18.42
CA ALA A 43 -7.86 20.86 19.73
C ALA A 43 -7.62 19.88 20.90
N GLN A 44 -7.87 18.57 20.79
CA GLN A 44 -7.87 17.70 21.99
C GLN A 44 -7.37 16.24 21.81
N TYR A 45 -6.55 15.93 20.80
CA TYR A 45 -5.97 14.58 20.69
C TYR A 45 -4.50 14.54 21.16
N SER A 46 -4.31 13.96 22.35
CA SER A 46 -3.02 13.63 22.97
C SER A 46 -2.53 12.28 22.41
N GLY A 47 -1.81 12.36 21.29
CA GLY A 47 -1.18 11.23 20.62
C GLY A 47 -0.86 11.72 19.22
N ASP A 48 0.42 11.81 18.86
CA ASP A 48 0.80 12.34 17.56
C ASP A 48 0.06 11.55 16.46
N PRO A 49 -0.87 12.16 15.71
CA PRO A 49 -1.61 11.45 14.67
C PRO A 49 -0.66 11.03 13.55
N LEU A 50 -1.20 10.26 12.60
CA LEU A 50 -0.63 10.11 11.25
C LEU A 50 0.05 11.41 10.81
N PRO A 51 1.31 11.36 10.32
CA PRO A 51 2.06 12.54 9.94
C PRO A 51 1.24 13.44 9.02
N ARG A 52 1.42 14.77 9.10
CA ARG A 52 0.72 15.70 8.21
C ARG A 52 0.93 15.41 6.72
N ALA A 53 2.09 14.86 6.38
CA ALA A 53 2.41 14.43 5.02
C ALA A 53 1.66 13.15 4.58
N PHE A 54 0.98 12.43 5.48
CA PHE A 54 0.26 11.21 5.10
C PHE A 54 -0.94 11.51 4.17
N PRO A 55 -1.14 10.75 3.08
CA PRO A 55 -0.46 9.49 2.75
C PRO A 55 0.79 9.62 1.86
N PHE A 56 1.16 10.83 1.43
CA PHE A 56 2.25 11.09 0.49
C PHE A 56 3.39 11.89 1.13
N GLY A 57 4.51 11.23 1.37
CA GLY A 57 5.73 11.88 1.84
C GLY A 57 6.66 10.88 2.50
N HIS A 58 7.94 11.23 2.63
CA HIS A 58 8.86 10.37 3.34
C HIS A 58 8.53 10.39 4.83
N PHE A 59 7.91 9.31 5.31
CA PHE A 59 7.62 9.12 6.72
C PHE A 59 7.82 7.65 7.13
N THR A 60 7.98 7.44 8.42
CA THR A 60 8.00 6.13 9.05
C THR A 60 7.23 6.24 10.36
N MET A 61 6.24 5.38 10.56
CA MET A 61 5.44 5.32 11.77
C MET A 61 5.61 3.93 12.38
N THR A 62 5.97 3.85 13.66
CA THR A 62 6.23 2.58 14.34
C THR A 62 5.35 2.46 15.57
N GLU A 63 4.68 1.32 15.72
CA GLU A 63 3.94 0.94 16.91
C GLU A 63 4.53 -0.32 17.53
N THR A 64 4.59 -0.32 18.86
CA THR A 64 5.03 -1.50 19.61
C THR A 64 3.83 -2.34 19.99
N ILE A 65 3.65 -3.47 19.31
CA ILE A 65 2.55 -4.40 19.55
C ILE A 65 2.98 -5.44 20.57
N ARG A 66 2.18 -5.55 21.63
CA ARG A 66 2.41 -6.48 22.74
C ARG A 66 1.20 -7.37 22.94
N TRP A 67 1.42 -8.67 23.10
CA TRP A 67 0.39 -9.62 23.50
C TRP A 67 0.98 -10.72 24.39
N GLN A 68 0.10 -11.47 25.04
CA GLN A 68 0.48 -12.57 25.92
C GLN A 68 -0.26 -13.84 25.49
N ASP A 69 0.48 -14.94 25.33
CA ASP A 69 -0.07 -16.28 25.09
C ASP A 69 0.34 -17.19 26.25
N GLY A 70 -0.60 -17.45 27.16
CA GLY A 70 -0.33 -18.12 28.43
C GLY A 70 0.71 -17.38 29.27
N VAL A 71 1.91 -17.98 29.41
CA VAL A 71 3.03 -17.42 30.20
C VAL A 71 4.00 -16.61 29.33
N ARG A 72 3.90 -16.69 27.99
CA ARG A 72 4.84 -16.01 27.08
C ARG A 72 4.34 -14.60 26.76
N ARG A 73 5.23 -13.62 26.91
CA ARG A 73 5.01 -12.24 26.44
C ARG A 73 5.70 -12.06 25.10
N HIS A 74 4.96 -11.54 24.14
CA HIS A 74 5.44 -11.23 22.80
C HIS A 74 5.53 -9.71 22.63
N ASN A 75 6.61 -9.25 22.03
CA ASN A 75 6.87 -7.83 21.78
C ASN A 75 7.43 -7.67 20.37
N HIS A 76 6.69 -6.99 19.49
CA HIS A 76 7.03 -6.82 18.09
C HIS A 76 6.81 -5.37 17.65
N GLN A 77 7.68 -4.87 16.78
CA GLN A 77 7.53 -3.53 16.19
C GLN A 77 6.83 -3.63 14.84
N ALA A 78 5.68 -2.97 14.73
CA ALA A 78 4.95 -2.77 13.48
C ALA A 78 5.34 -1.43 12.89
N THR A 79 5.98 -1.43 11.73
CA THR A 79 6.46 -0.21 11.10
C THR A 79 5.76 0.01 9.76
N LEU A 80 4.96 1.08 9.70
CA LEU A 80 4.29 1.57 8.51
C LEU A 80 5.21 2.57 7.80
N VAL A 81 5.51 2.28 6.54
CA VAL A 81 6.33 3.15 5.69
C VAL A 81 5.62 3.44 4.39
N PHE A 82 5.80 4.65 3.91
CA PHE A 82 5.55 4.99 2.52
C PHE A 82 6.87 4.90 1.73
N ARG A 83 6.81 4.15 0.63
CA ARG A 83 7.87 3.98 -0.35
C ARG A 83 7.30 4.41 -1.71
N GLY A 84 7.26 5.72 -1.93
CA GLY A 84 7.07 6.32 -3.26
C GLY A 84 8.40 6.90 -3.74
N LEU A 85 8.67 6.85 -5.05
CA LEU A 85 9.94 7.38 -5.56
C LEU A 85 9.97 8.93 -5.55
N PRO A 86 11.12 9.52 -5.15
CA PRO A 86 11.41 10.95 -5.24
C PRO A 86 11.82 11.47 -6.63
N ASN A 87 11.82 10.66 -7.69
CA ASN A 87 12.30 11.07 -9.02
C ASN A 87 11.30 10.77 -10.14
N VAL A 88 10.38 11.72 -10.38
CA VAL A 88 9.64 11.87 -11.65
C VAL A 88 10.39 12.81 -12.61
N THR A 89 11.58 13.28 -12.23
CA THR A 89 12.36 14.30 -12.96
C THR A 89 13.00 13.79 -14.25
N ASN A 90 13.16 12.47 -14.46
CA ASN A 90 13.86 11.91 -15.63
C ASN A 90 12.98 11.07 -16.59
N GLY A 91 11.64 11.18 -16.50
CA GLY A 91 10.73 10.76 -17.57
C GLY A 91 10.73 9.28 -18.00
N THR A 92 11.40 8.37 -17.29
CA THR A 92 11.67 6.99 -17.75
C THR A 92 11.00 5.89 -16.92
N GLY A 93 10.23 6.19 -15.88
CA GLY A 93 9.53 5.15 -15.12
C GLY A 93 8.38 5.66 -14.26
N TRP A 94 7.18 5.09 -14.48
CA TRP A 94 6.05 5.20 -13.57
C TRP A 94 6.27 4.19 -12.43
N ALA A 95 7.04 4.54 -11.40
CA ALA A 95 7.14 3.69 -10.23
C ALA A 95 5.87 3.80 -9.37
N PRO A 96 5.31 2.69 -8.89
CA PRO A 96 4.10 2.73 -8.10
C PRO A 96 4.34 3.39 -6.73
N PHE A 97 3.26 3.89 -6.14
CA PHE A 97 3.24 4.36 -4.77
C PHE A 97 2.97 3.17 -3.84
N VAL A 98 3.86 2.89 -2.91
CA VAL A 98 3.77 1.70 -2.05
C VAL A 98 3.66 2.10 -0.58
N TRP A 99 2.66 1.57 0.10
CA TRP A 99 2.58 1.58 1.56
C TRP A 99 2.81 0.16 2.05
N GLN A 100 3.78 0.00 2.95
CA GLN A 100 4.16 -1.29 3.51
C GLN A 100 4.09 -1.24 5.02
N LEU A 101 3.46 -2.25 5.60
CA LEU A 101 3.51 -2.53 7.02
C LEU A 101 4.30 -3.81 7.22
N TYR A 102 5.41 -3.72 7.96
CA TYR A 102 6.27 -4.87 8.26
C TYR A 102 6.47 -5.05 9.77
N SER A 103 6.69 -6.31 10.15
CA SER A 103 7.22 -6.67 11.46
C SER A 103 8.73 -6.66 11.44
N GLY A 104 9.36 -6.11 12.46
CA GLY A 104 10.76 -6.41 12.77
C GLY A 104 10.93 -6.77 14.24
N LYS A 105 11.89 -7.66 14.54
CA LYS A 105 12.58 -7.62 15.84
C LYS A 105 13.57 -6.47 15.77
N GLN A 106 13.55 -5.59 16.78
CA GLN A 106 14.46 -4.45 16.89
C GLN A 106 15.92 -4.94 16.80
N SER A 107 16.51 -4.87 15.63
CA SER A 107 17.95 -4.95 15.44
C SER A 107 18.41 -3.51 15.28
N THR A 108 19.02 -3.00 16.34
CA THR A 108 19.65 -1.67 16.40
C THR A 108 20.76 -1.60 15.36
N CYS A 109 20.43 -1.21 14.13
CA CYS A 109 21.40 -0.73 13.14
C CYS A 109 20.74 0.40 12.34
N VAL A 110 21.00 1.62 12.82
CA VAL A 110 21.12 2.82 11.98
C VAL A 110 22.22 2.51 10.99
N ASP A 111 21.87 2.28 9.72
CA ASP A 111 22.71 2.70 8.59
C ASP A 111 22.08 2.36 7.24
N ARG A 112 22.15 3.39 6.38
CA ARG A 112 22.18 3.41 4.92
C ARG A 112 20.98 2.85 4.14
N ILE A 113 20.31 3.83 3.51
CA ILE A 113 19.71 3.79 2.18
C ILE A 113 20.35 2.70 1.33
N LEU A 114 19.68 1.54 1.21
CA LEU A 114 19.91 0.59 0.14
C LEU A 114 18.57 0.10 -0.38
N VAL A 115 18.38 0.39 -1.65
CA VAL A 115 17.37 -0.13 -2.56
C VAL A 115 17.54 -1.65 -2.59
N HIS A 116 16.43 -2.39 -2.43
CA HIS A 116 16.32 -3.85 -2.38
C HIS A 116 16.95 -4.56 -1.15
N ASN A 117 16.05 -5.00 -0.26
CA ASN A 117 15.99 -6.31 0.41
C ASN A 117 15.45 -6.11 1.83
N THR A 118 14.26 -6.68 2.08
CA THR A 118 13.75 -6.99 3.42
C THR A 118 14.90 -7.52 4.27
N ARG A 119 15.18 -6.88 5.42
CA ARG A 119 16.23 -7.35 6.32
C ARG A 119 15.87 -8.78 6.75
N VAL A 120 16.86 -9.65 6.92
CA VAL A 120 16.66 -11.03 7.38
C VAL A 120 15.89 -10.99 8.71
N GLY A 121 14.61 -11.42 8.70
CA GLY A 121 13.71 -11.39 9.85
C GLY A 121 12.56 -10.38 9.80
N GLU A 122 12.43 -9.58 8.72
CA GLU A 122 11.28 -8.69 8.52
C GLU A 122 10.14 -9.39 7.75
N VAL A 123 8.93 -9.42 8.34
CA VAL A 123 7.74 -10.02 7.72
C VAL A 123 6.80 -8.92 7.24
N ILE A 124 6.46 -8.91 5.94
CA ILE A 124 5.44 -7.99 5.42
C ILE A 124 4.06 -8.46 5.90
N LEU A 125 3.40 -7.59 6.66
CA LEU A 125 2.06 -7.83 7.20
C LEU A 125 0.98 -7.39 6.23
N GLY A 126 1.17 -6.20 5.67
CA GLY A 126 0.24 -5.52 4.79
C GLY A 126 0.99 -4.71 3.74
N HIS A 127 0.40 -4.66 2.56
CA HIS A 127 0.96 -4.00 1.39
C HIS A 127 -0.17 -3.42 0.56
N VAL A 128 -0.07 -2.13 0.26
CA VAL A 128 -0.93 -1.44 -0.71
C VAL A 128 -0.04 -0.79 -1.75
N GLU A 129 -0.25 -1.14 -3.02
CA GLU A 129 0.40 -0.54 -4.18
C GLU A 129 -0.63 0.27 -4.95
N LEU A 130 -0.31 1.52 -5.32
CA LEU A 130 -1.09 2.34 -6.23
C LEU A 130 -0.27 2.59 -7.50
N ASP A 131 -0.84 2.20 -8.63
CA ASP A 131 -0.29 2.49 -9.95
C ASP A 131 -0.14 4.01 -10.15
N ALA A 132 1.07 4.47 -10.43
CA ALA A 132 1.34 5.91 -10.57
C ALA A 132 0.54 6.57 -11.69
N ARG A 133 0.13 5.82 -12.72
CA ARG A 133 -0.72 6.36 -13.80
C ARG A 133 -2.07 6.87 -13.29
N LEU A 134 -2.56 6.28 -12.20
CA LEU A 134 -3.80 6.70 -11.55
C LEU A 134 -3.63 7.96 -10.70
N PHE A 135 -2.45 8.12 -10.12
CA PHE A 135 -2.12 9.29 -9.30
C PHE A 135 -1.91 10.54 -10.17
N PHE A 136 -1.23 10.38 -11.30
CA PHE A 136 -0.98 11.46 -12.28
C PHE A 136 -2.10 11.60 -13.32
N ASP A 137 -3.28 11.07 -13.02
CA ASP A 137 -4.48 11.26 -13.83
C ASP A 137 -4.93 12.72 -13.73
N PRO A 138 -5.04 13.48 -14.84
CA PRO A 138 -5.49 14.86 -14.86
C PRO A 138 -6.99 15.00 -14.58
N GLU A 139 -7.76 13.92 -14.73
CA GLU A 139 -9.21 13.91 -14.50
C GLU A 139 -9.58 12.80 -13.50
N PRO A 140 -9.03 12.80 -12.27
CA PRO A 140 -9.14 11.66 -11.37
C PRO A 140 -10.60 11.38 -11.01
N LEU A 141 -11.04 10.12 -11.21
CA LEU A 141 -12.37 9.66 -10.78
C LEU A 141 -12.41 9.39 -9.26
N LEU A 142 -11.26 9.09 -8.67
CA LEU A 142 -11.10 8.64 -7.29
C LEU A 142 -10.10 9.53 -6.56
N SER A 143 -10.34 9.80 -5.28
CA SER A 143 -9.35 10.43 -4.40
C SER A 143 -8.46 9.37 -3.76
N TRP A 144 -7.15 9.59 -3.82
CA TRP A 144 -6.14 8.74 -3.19
C TRP A 144 -5.73 9.30 -1.83
N ASP A 145 -6.70 9.48 -0.93
CA ASP A 145 -6.47 10.11 0.37
C ASP A 145 -6.02 9.10 1.44
N ALA A 146 -5.79 9.64 2.64
CA ALA A 146 -5.37 8.84 3.78
C ALA A 146 -6.38 7.76 4.16
N ASP A 147 -7.68 8.06 4.07
CA ASP A 147 -8.74 7.12 4.46
C ASP A 147 -8.74 5.91 3.52
N PHE A 148 -8.60 6.18 2.22
CA PHE A 148 -8.47 5.15 1.19
C PHE A 148 -7.28 4.21 1.45
N VAL A 149 -6.10 4.79 1.76
CA VAL A 149 -4.87 4.02 2.01
C VAL A 149 -5.00 3.17 3.28
N LEU A 150 -5.55 3.74 4.36
CA LEU A 150 -5.74 3.01 5.63
C LEU A 150 -6.79 1.90 5.48
N GLU A 151 -7.90 2.15 4.80
CA GLU A 151 -8.91 1.13 4.50
C GLU A 151 -8.31 -0.01 3.67
N SER A 152 -7.55 0.33 2.62
CA SER A 152 -6.86 -0.66 1.79
C SER A 152 -5.83 -1.45 2.60
N MET A 153 -5.13 -0.81 3.53
CA MET A 153 -4.18 -1.49 4.42
C MET A 153 -4.88 -2.45 5.38
N MET A 154 -6.01 -2.04 5.97
CA MET A 154 -6.85 -2.94 6.78
C MET A 154 -7.36 -4.14 5.97
N GLN A 155 -7.77 -3.92 4.72
CA GLN A 155 -8.16 -5.00 3.81
C GLN A 155 -6.97 -5.94 3.52
N SER A 156 -5.78 -5.40 3.29
CA SER A 156 -4.56 -6.18 3.08
C SER A 156 -4.23 -7.07 4.29
N LEU A 157 -4.32 -6.50 5.49
CA LEU A 157 -4.03 -7.19 6.75
C LEU A 157 -5.05 -8.29 7.05
N SER A 158 -6.35 -8.00 6.90
CA SER A 158 -7.41 -8.98 7.16
C SER A 158 -7.35 -10.19 6.23
N GLN A 159 -6.97 -9.98 4.97
CA GLN A 159 -6.86 -11.04 3.99
C GLN A 159 -5.48 -11.73 4.00
N GLY A 160 -4.48 -11.13 4.63
CA GLY A 160 -3.08 -11.58 4.55
C GLY A 160 -2.52 -11.54 3.13
N ARG A 161 -3.05 -10.65 2.28
CA ARG A 161 -2.69 -10.52 0.86
C ARG A 161 -2.19 -9.12 0.54
N GLN A 162 -1.24 -9.04 -0.37
CA GLN A 162 -0.80 -7.77 -0.92
C GLN A 162 -1.82 -7.25 -1.92
N LEU A 163 -2.14 -5.95 -1.84
CA LEU A 163 -3.16 -5.32 -2.67
C LEU A 163 -2.52 -4.35 -3.66
N ARG A 164 -3.04 -4.36 -4.89
CA ARG A 164 -2.69 -3.43 -5.96
C ARG A 164 -3.95 -2.71 -6.43
N VAL A 165 -3.89 -1.39 -6.42
CA VAL A 165 -4.86 -0.48 -7.01
C VAL A 165 -4.35 -0.13 -8.40
N SER A 166 -5.13 -0.50 -9.41
CA SER A 166 -4.74 -0.38 -10.81
C SER A 166 -5.94 -0.03 -11.67
N SER A 167 -5.70 0.19 -12.96
CA SER A 167 -6.77 0.23 -13.94
C SER A 167 -6.47 -0.66 -15.14
N ARG A 168 -7.53 -1.21 -15.70
CA ARG A 168 -7.55 -1.89 -16.99
C ARG A 168 -8.39 -1.11 -17.98
N ILE A 169 -8.17 -1.37 -19.26
CA ILE A 169 -8.92 -0.76 -20.35
C ILE A 169 -9.72 -1.85 -21.04
N GLU A 170 -11.03 -1.67 -21.07
CA GLU A 170 -11.96 -2.48 -21.85
C GLU A 170 -12.21 -1.76 -23.17
N GLU A 171 -11.94 -2.43 -24.29
CA GLU A 171 -12.19 -1.88 -25.61
C GLU A 171 -13.68 -1.84 -25.91
N GLY A 172 -14.16 -0.71 -26.43
CA GLY A 172 -15.57 -0.50 -26.73
C GLY A 172 -15.79 0.34 -27.99
N PHE A 173 -17.05 0.44 -28.42
CA PHE A 173 -17.47 1.32 -29.52
C PHE A 173 -18.55 2.29 -29.02
N PRO A 174 -18.43 3.62 -29.21
CA PRO A 174 -17.36 4.34 -29.91
C PRO A 174 -16.12 4.64 -29.05
N ARG A 175 -16.19 4.44 -27.72
CA ARG A 175 -15.14 4.79 -26.75
C ARG A 175 -14.66 3.56 -25.98
N ASN A 176 -13.44 3.63 -25.44
CA ASN A 176 -12.95 2.62 -24.50
C ASN A 176 -13.49 2.95 -23.09
N VAL A 177 -13.50 1.93 -22.22
CA VAL A 177 -13.86 2.09 -20.81
C VAL A 177 -12.63 1.82 -19.97
N GLN A 178 -12.25 2.78 -19.12
CA GLN A 178 -11.26 2.55 -18.08
C GLN A 178 -11.97 2.07 -16.82
N VAL A 179 -11.52 0.93 -16.29
CA VAL A 179 -12.06 0.33 -15.07
C VAL A 179 -11.00 0.41 -13.99
N PHE A 180 -11.34 1.06 -12.87
CA PHE A 180 -10.47 1.19 -11.69
C PHE A 180 -10.78 0.03 -10.74
N GLU A 181 -9.74 -0.62 -10.22
CA GLU A 181 -9.90 -1.87 -9.48
C GLU A 181 -8.86 -2.07 -8.39
N ILE A 182 -9.25 -2.79 -7.34
CA ILE A 182 -8.36 -3.39 -6.36
C ILE A 182 -8.20 -4.86 -6.71
N ARG A 183 -6.94 -5.28 -6.87
CA ARG A 183 -6.57 -6.67 -7.13
C ARG A 183 -5.58 -7.15 -6.09
N THR A 184 -5.49 -8.45 -5.94
CA THR A 184 -4.36 -9.10 -5.28
C THR A 184 -3.18 -9.23 -6.25
N PHE A 185 -1.97 -9.44 -5.74
CA PHE A 185 -0.76 -9.56 -6.57
C PHE A 185 -0.73 -10.81 -7.48
N ASP A 186 -1.49 -11.85 -7.14
CA ASP A 186 -1.80 -13.01 -7.99
C ASP A 186 -2.89 -12.70 -9.05
N ASN A 187 -3.18 -11.42 -9.31
CA ASN A 187 -4.19 -10.94 -10.25
C ASN A 187 -5.63 -11.35 -9.92
N GLY A 188 -5.96 -11.72 -8.67
CA GLY A 188 -7.35 -11.88 -8.24
C GLY A 188 -8.06 -10.53 -8.14
N LEU A 189 -9.23 -10.37 -8.79
CA LEU A 189 -10.06 -9.18 -8.62
C LEU A 189 -10.73 -9.20 -7.24
N LEU A 190 -10.55 -8.15 -6.44
CA LEU A 190 -11.24 -8.00 -5.16
C LEU A 190 -12.44 -7.07 -5.26
N ARG A 191 -12.27 -5.91 -5.91
CA ARG A 191 -13.30 -4.88 -5.97
C ARG A 191 -13.10 -3.99 -7.20
N GLU A 192 -14.17 -3.74 -7.92
CA GLU A 192 -14.23 -2.64 -8.89
C GLU A 192 -14.53 -1.34 -8.13
N LEU A 193 -13.73 -0.30 -8.34
CA LEU A 193 -13.86 1.00 -7.67
C LEU A 193 -14.68 1.99 -8.49
N GLY A 194 -14.68 1.84 -9.82
CA GLY A 194 -15.42 2.72 -10.70
C GLY A 194 -15.05 2.52 -12.17
N ARG A 195 -15.80 3.18 -13.04
CA ARG A 195 -15.63 3.16 -14.49
C ARG A 195 -15.77 4.55 -15.08
N ARG A 196 -15.04 4.84 -16.15
CA ARG A 196 -15.28 6.02 -16.98
C ARG A 196 -15.05 5.72 -18.46
N TYR A 197 -15.74 6.45 -19.32
CA TYR A 197 -15.47 6.43 -20.75
C TYR A 197 -14.23 7.27 -21.06
N ILE A 198 -13.34 6.73 -21.88
CA ILE A 198 -12.12 7.42 -22.32
C ILE A 198 -12.04 7.43 -23.84
N HIS A 199 -11.39 8.47 -24.38
CA HIS A 199 -11.06 8.50 -25.80
C HIS A 199 -10.14 7.32 -26.16
N LYS A 200 -10.32 6.77 -27.36
CA LYS A 200 -9.45 5.71 -27.86
C LYS A 200 -8.04 6.27 -28.05
N ARG A 201 -7.10 5.80 -27.23
CA ARG A 201 -5.68 5.95 -27.43
C ARG A 201 -5.08 4.58 -27.63
N VAL A 202 -4.18 4.46 -28.61
CA VAL A 202 -3.48 3.22 -28.91
C VAL A 202 -1.99 3.49 -28.98
N CYS A 203 -1.20 2.49 -28.61
CA CYS A 203 0.25 2.57 -28.72
C CYS A 203 0.65 2.73 -30.19
N SER A 204 1.50 3.70 -30.49
CA SER A 204 1.98 3.95 -31.86
C SER A 204 2.81 2.80 -32.44
N ALA A 205 3.35 1.91 -31.60
CA ALA A 205 4.19 0.79 -32.01
C ALA A 205 3.46 -0.57 -32.06
N CYS A 206 2.58 -0.88 -31.10
CA CYS A 206 1.87 -2.18 -31.05
C CYS A 206 0.34 -2.09 -31.06
N HIS A 207 -0.23 -0.89 -31.24
CA HIS A 207 -1.67 -0.64 -31.30
C HIS A 207 -2.50 -1.09 -30.08
N ARG A 208 -1.86 -1.49 -28.97
CA ARG A 208 -2.54 -1.80 -27.70
C ARG A 208 -3.20 -0.55 -27.12
N ALA A 209 -4.36 -0.72 -26.51
CA ALA A 209 -5.05 0.36 -25.81
C ALA A 209 -4.16 1.00 -24.73
N LEU A 210 -4.10 2.34 -24.75
CA LEU A 210 -3.33 3.14 -23.80
C LEU A 210 -4.26 3.83 -22.80
N PRO A 211 -3.77 4.06 -21.56
CA PRO A 211 -4.47 4.90 -20.60
C PRO A 211 -4.72 6.30 -21.18
N PRO A 212 -5.69 7.05 -20.64
CA PRO A 212 -6.00 8.39 -21.15
C PRO A 212 -4.81 9.35 -21.08
N THR A 213 -3.85 9.09 -20.16
CA THR A 213 -2.64 9.88 -19.98
C THR A 213 -1.35 9.10 -20.14
N GLY A 214 -0.23 9.82 -20.20
CA GLY A 214 1.10 9.25 -20.42
C GLY A 214 1.52 9.18 -21.89
N PRO A 215 2.68 8.56 -22.17
CA PRO A 215 3.30 8.54 -23.50
C PRO A 215 2.44 7.84 -24.58
N GLN A 216 2.71 8.14 -25.85
CA GLN A 216 2.06 7.46 -26.99
C GLN A 216 2.62 6.04 -27.26
N GLN A 217 3.66 5.64 -26.54
CA GLN A 217 4.19 4.28 -26.53
C GLN A 217 3.88 3.62 -25.18
N CYS A 218 3.49 2.33 -25.21
CA CYS A 218 3.26 1.57 -23.99
C CYS A 218 4.59 1.21 -23.33
N LEU A 219 4.59 0.86 -22.04
CA LEU A 219 5.80 0.48 -21.29
C LEU A 219 6.66 -0.65 -21.90
N TYR A 220 6.14 -1.40 -22.88
CA TYR A 220 6.88 -2.46 -23.58
C TYR A 220 7.73 -1.96 -24.76
N HIS A 221 7.61 -0.69 -25.15
CA HIS A 221 8.27 -0.06 -26.30
C HIS A 221 8.89 1.27 -25.87
#